data_AF-A0A0B6Y059-F1
#
_entry.id   AF-A0A0B6Y059-F1
#
_cell.length_a   1.000
_cell.length_b   1.000
_cell.length_c   1.000
_cell.angle_alpha   90.00
_cell.angle_beta   90.00
_cell.angle_gamma   90.00
#
_symmetry.space_group_name_H-M   'P 1'
#
loop_
_entity.id
_entity.type
_entity.pdbx_description
1 polymer ?
#
loop_
_entity_poly.entity_id
_entity_poly.type
_entity_poly.pdbx_seq_one_letter_code
_entity_poly.pdbx_strand_id
1 'polypeptide(L)'
;NDFSGVLDLYIYGVSVVFMLWMPTKVEPHSREQILMILRCCRPLRIYSLVPHMRRVVYELVRGFKEIVLVSVLLIVLMFVFAICGVHLLGGKLARCNDNKIVSKDNCTGIFFVEVQVTKMQLKRDEQNFPGMWVPRTWINPRNFNFDNTGNAMLALFEVLSLEGWLEVRDVIIERVGASEAIYIHFFVFIGYMIGLTLF
;
A
#
# COMPACT_ATOMS: atom_id res chain seq x y z
N ASN A 1 22.11 -28.31 6.47
CA ASN A 1 23.20 -27.31 6.40
C ASN A 1 23.32 -26.65 5.03
N ASP A 2 22.42 -26.97 4.10
CA ASP A 2 22.58 -26.64 2.68
C ASP A 2 22.08 -25.24 2.32
N PHE A 3 21.03 -24.76 2.99
CA PHE A 3 20.48 -23.41 2.73
C PHE A 3 21.51 -22.29 3.00
N SER A 4 22.33 -22.44 4.05
CA SER A 4 23.41 -21.49 4.35
C SER A 4 24.45 -21.43 3.23
N GLY A 5 24.83 -22.59 2.69
CA GLY A 5 25.81 -22.66 1.61
C GLY A 5 25.26 -22.10 0.29
N VAL A 6 24.00 -22.37 -0.02
CA VAL A 6 23.31 -21.80 -1.20
C VAL A 6 23.20 -20.27 -1.09
N LEU A 7 22.86 -19.75 0.11
CA LEU A 7 22.79 -18.31 0.35
C LEU A 7 24.17 -17.64 0.19
N ASP A 8 25.23 -18.24 0.73
CA ASP A 8 26.59 -17.72 0.59
C ASP A 8 27.06 -17.74 -0.87
N LEU A 9 26.77 -18.81 -1.61
CA LEU A 9 27.07 -18.93 -3.04
C LEU A 9 26.33 -17.87 -3.86
N TYR A 10 25.05 -17.64 -3.56
CA TYR A 10 24.24 -16.61 -4.20
C TYR A 10 24.80 -15.20 -3.94
N ILE A 11 25.10 -14.85 -2.68
CA ILE A 11 25.66 -13.54 -2.31
C ILE A 11 27.01 -13.31 -3.00
N TYR A 12 27.85 -14.35 -3.03
CA TYR A 12 29.13 -14.31 -3.74
C TYR A 12 28.92 -14.09 -5.25
N GLY A 13 28.06 -14.88 -5.89
CA GLY A 13 27.75 -14.78 -7.31
C GLY A 13 27.24 -13.40 -7.73
N VAL A 14 26.27 -12.84 -6.99
CA VAL A 14 25.74 -11.49 -7.26
C VAL A 14 26.83 -10.43 -7.10
N SER A 15 27.69 -10.56 -6.08
CA SER A 15 28.79 -9.63 -5.84
C SER A 15 29.85 -9.66 -6.95
N VAL A 16 30.16 -10.86 -7.46
CA VAL A 16 31.12 -11.04 -8.57
C VAL A 16 30.55 -10.51 -9.88
N VAL A 17 29.30 -10.85 -10.22
CA VAL A 17 28.64 -10.34 -11.43
C VAL A 17 28.58 -8.81 -11.41
N PHE A 18 28.27 -8.21 -10.26
CA PHE A 18 28.27 -6.77 -10.10
C PHE A 18 29.68 -6.16 -10.27
N MET A 19 30.72 -6.80 -9.71
CA MET A 19 32.10 -6.33 -9.84
C MET A 19 32.61 -6.40 -11.28
N LEU A 20 32.27 -7.46 -12.01
CA LEU A 20 32.66 -7.64 -13.41
C LEU A 20 31.95 -6.67 -14.35
N TRP A 21 30.67 -6.39 -14.10
CA TRP A 21 29.87 -5.56 -15.00
C TRP A 21 30.00 -4.06 -14.69
N MET A 22 30.28 -3.69 -13.43
CA MET A 22 30.46 -2.32 -12.91
C MET A 22 29.74 -1.22 -13.73
N PRO A 23 28.40 -1.23 -13.75
CA PRO A 23 27.64 -0.29 -14.58
C PRO A 23 27.77 1.15 -14.07
N THR A 24 28.10 2.08 -14.97
CA THR A 24 28.28 3.51 -14.65
C THR A 24 26.99 4.33 -14.77
N LYS A 25 25.99 3.84 -15.50
CA LYS A 25 24.64 4.41 -15.59
C LYS A 25 23.62 3.36 -15.21
N VAL A 26 22.69 3.70 -14.34
CA VAL A 26 21.63 2.81 -13.87
C VAL A 26 20.29 3.49 -14.09
N GLU A 27 19.56 3.02 -15.09
CA GLU A 27 18.21 3.51 -15.41
C GLU A 27 17.16 2.83 -14.52
N PRO A 28 16.09 3.54 -14.13
CA PRO A 28 15.00 2.97 -13.35
C PRO A 28 14.28 1.87 -14.14
N HIS A 29 13.88 0.80 -13.43
CA HIS A 29 13.29 -0.43 -13.97
C HIS A 29 14.22 -1.27 -14.88
N SER A 30 15.54 -1.04 -14.83
CA SER A 30 16.50 -1.81 -15.62
C SER A 30 17.16 -2.97 -14.86
N ARG A 31 17.84 -3.86 -15.60
CA ARG A 31 18.53 -5.05 -15.07
C ARG A 31 19.67 -4.69 -14.12
N GLU A 32 20.33 -3.56 -14.36
CA GLU A 32 21.39 -3.03 -13.50
C GLU A 32 20.83 -2.65 -12.13
N GLN A 33 19.63 -2.03 -12.10
CA GLN A 33 18.95 -1.70 -10.85
C GLN A 33 18.58 -2.97 -10.08
N ILE A 34 18.09 -4.01 -10.77
CA ILE A 34 17.79 -5.31 -10.14
C ILE A 34 19.05 -5.89 -9.50
N LEU A 35 20.20 -5.88 -10.18
CA LEU A 35 21.45 -6.36 -9.57
C LEU A 35 21.88 -5.55 -8.34
N MET A 36 21.64 -4.23 -8.33
CA MET A 36 21.87 -3.40 -7.14
C MET A 36 20.94 -3.81 -5.99
N ILE A 37 19.67 -4.09 -6.26
CA ILE A 37 18.70 -4.55 -5.26
C ILE A 37 19.11 -5.93 -4.71
N LEU A 38 19.50 -6.87 -5.58
CA LEU A 38 19.94 -8.20 -5.17
C LEU A 38 21.21 -8.15 -4.32
N ARG A 39 22.11 -7.19 -4.59
CA ARG A 39 23.31 -6.94 -3.76
C ARG A 39 22.95 -6.48 -2.34
N CYS A 40 21.82 -5.81 -2.14
CA CYS A 40 21.35 -5.40 -0.82
C CYS A 40 21.02 -6.58 0.11
N CYS A 41 20.95 -7.82 -0.41
CA CYS A 41 20.78 -9.03 0.41
C CYS A 41 22.06 -9.45 1.17
N ARG A 42 23.20 -8.79 0.97
CA ARG A 42 24.47 -9.11 1.66
C ARG A 42 24.38 -9.25 3.19
N PRO A 43 23.59 -8.43 3.93
CA PRO A 43 23.44 -8.59 5.37
C PRO A 43 22.89 -9.95 5.80
N LEU A 44 22.15 -10.66 4.93
CA LEU A 44 21.63 -12.00 5.23
C LEU A 44 22.75 -13.02 5.48
N ARG A 45 24.01 -12.75 5.07
CA ARG A 45 25.18 -13.55 5.45
C ARG A 45 25.36 -13.68 6.97
N ILE A 46 24.77 -12.79 7.77
CA ILE A 46 24.79 -12.93 9.23
C ILE A 46 24.15 -14.25 9.70
N TYR A 47 23.20 -14.80 8.94
CA TYR A 47 22.58 -16.11 9.19
C TYR A 47 23.59 -17.27 9.05
N SER A 48 24.49 -17.21 8.07
CA SER A 48 25.52 -18.23 7.87
C SER A 48 26.65 -18.10 8.88
N LEU A 49 27.05 -16.87 9.20
CA LEU A 49 28.17 -16.55 10.09
C LEU A 49 27.85 -16.74 11.59
N VAL A 50 26.62 -16.44 12.03
CA VAL A 50 26.25 -16.44 13.45
C VAL A 50 25.32 -17.64 13.76
N PRO A 51 25.79 -18.66 14.48
CA PRO A 51 24.98 -19.86 14.77
C PRO A 51 23.74 -19.56 15.63
N HIS A 52 23.77 -18.50 16.44
CA HIS A 52 22.62 -18.05 17.22
C HIS A 52 21.46 -17.56 16.33
N MET A 53 21.75 -16.75 15.31
CA MET A 53 20.75 -16.26 14.35
C MET A 53 20.10 -17.41 13.58
N ARG A 54 20.87 -18.46 13.28
CA ARG A 54 20.35 -19.67 12.63
C ARG A 54 19.25 -20.35 13.45
N ARG A 55 19.43 -20.42 14.78
CA ARG A 55 18.44 -21.01 15.69
C ARG A 55 17.14 -20.20 15.67
N VAL A 56 17.22 -18.87 15.73
CA VAL A 56 16.04 -17.99 15.69
C VAL A 56 15.21 -18.21 14.42
N VAL A 57 15.88 -18.21 13.26
CA VAL A 57 15.19 -18.45 11.97
C VAL A 57 14.62 -19.86 11.90
N TYR A 58 15.31 -20.87 12.43
CA TYR A 58 14.80 -22.24 12.46
C TYR A 58 13.52 -22.37 13.31
N GLU A 59 13.49 -21.76 14.50
CA GLU A 59 12.28 -21.74 15.33
C GLU A 59 11.13 -20.96 14.67
N LEU A 60 11.43 -19.85 13.97
CA LEU A 60 10.42 -19.11 13.20
C LEU A 60 9.84 -19.97 12.07
N VAL A 61 10.69 -20.61 11.26
CA VAL A 61 10.27 -21.43 10.12
C VAL A 61 9.52 -22.68 10.57
N ARG A 62 9.78 -23.19 11.78
CA ARG A 62 9.03 -24.31 12.35
C ARG A 62 7.52 -24.00 12.47
N GLY A 63 7.15 -22.74 12.71
CA GLY A 63 5.76 -22.27 12.73
C GLY A 63 5.16 -21.92 11.36
N PHE A 64 5.95 -22.02 10.28
CA PHE A 64 5.56 -21.50 8.96
C PHE A 64 4.26 -22.11 8.42
N LYS A 65 3.99 -23.39 8.70
CA LYS A 65 2.75 -24.05 8.24
C LYS A 65 1.49 -23.35 8.78
N GLU A 66 1.48 -23.00 10.07
CA GLU A 66 0.34 -22.32 10.70
C GLU A 66 0.23 -20.87 10.20
N ILE A 67 1.36 -20.17 10.06
CA ILE A 67 1.41 -18.81 9.48
C ILE A 67 0.81 -18.79 8.07
N VAL A 68 1.13 -19.79 7.23
CA VAL A 68 0.57 -19.89 5.87
C VAL A 68 -0.93 -20.15 5.92
N LEU A 69 -1.42 -21.00 6.83
CA LEU A 69 -2.85 -21.28 6.97
C LEU A 69 -3.64 -20.00 7.32
N VAL A 70 -3.17 -19.24 8.31
CA VAL A 70 -3.79 -17.96 8.71
C VAL A 70 -3.69 -16.92 7.58
N SER A 71 -2.56 -16.86 6.89
CA SER A 71 -2.38 -15.96 5.72
C SER A 71 -3.39 -16.27 4.61
N VAL A 72 -3.60 -17.56 4.29
CA VAL A 72 -4.57 -17.97 3.27
C VAL A 72 -5.99 -17.58 3.68
N LEU A 73 -6.35 -17.79 4.95
CA LEU A 73 -7.65 -17.37 5.49
C LEU A 73 -7.87 -15.86 5.31
N LEU A 74 -6.88 -15.04 5.64
CA LEU A 74 -6.94 -13.58 5.47
C LEU A 74 -7.01 -13.16 4.01
N ILE A 75 -6.27 -13.80 3.12
CA ILE A 75 -6.33 -13.52 1.67
C ILE A 75 -7.72 -13.83 1.13
N VAL A 76 -8.32 -14.96 1.53
CA VAL A 76 -9.68 -15.33 1.12
C VAL A 76 -10.70 -14.32 1.66
N LEU A 77 -10.57 -13.91 2.93
CA LEU A 77 -11.42 -12.87 3.52
C LEU A 77 -11.32 -11.56 2.73
N MET A 78 -10.09 -11.07 2.48
CA MET A 78 -9.86 -9.87 1.68
C MET A 78 -10.43 -9.99 0.27
N PHE A 79 -10.34 -11.17 -0.35
CA PHE A 79 -10.87 -11.41 -1.69
C PHE A 79 -12.40 -11.31 -1.74
N VAL A 80 -13.10 -11.91 -0.76
CA VAL A 80 -14.57 -11.82 -0.65
C VAL A 80 -15.00 -10.36 -0.48
N PHE A 81 -14.36 -9.65 0.46
CA PHE A 81 -14.65 -8.24 0.68
C PHE A 81 -14.28 -7.39 -0.54
N ALA A 82 -13.17 -7.65 -1.23
CA ALA A 82 -12.79 -6.94 -2.45
C ALA A 82 -13.85 -7.06 -3.54
N ILE A 83 -14.42 -8.25 -3.77
CA ILE A 83 -15.52 -8.43 -4.72
C ILE A 83 -16.74 -7.61 -4.31
N CYS A 84 -17.14 -7.67 -3.03
CA CYS A 84 -18.25 -6.86 -2.52
C CYS A 84 -17.98 -5.35 -2.69
N GLY A 85 -16.77 -4.90 -2.34
CA GLY A 85 -16.35 -3.51 -2.47
C GLY A 85 -16.38 -3.01 -3.91
N VAL A 86 -15.95 -3.82 -4.88
CA VAL A 86 -16.03 -3.47 -6.31
C VAL A 86 -17.49 -3.32 -6.76
N HIS A 87 -18.39 -4.21 -6.32
CA HIS A 87 -19.81 -4.11 -6.68
C HIS A 87 -20.51 -2.90 -6.04
N LEU A 88 -20.16 -2.56 -4.79
CA LEU A 88 -20.78 -1.44 -4.07
C LEU A 88 -20.21 -0.08 -4.51
N LEU A 89 -18.88 0.02 -4.63
CA LEU A 89 -18.12 1.27 -4.74
C LEU A 89 -17.49 1.50 -6.12
N GLY A 90 -17.46 0.49 -6.99
CA GLY A 90 -16.79 0.55 -8.30
C GLY A 90 -17.27 1.73 -9.15
N GLY A 91 -16.33 2.59 -9.57
CA GLY A 91 -16.60 3.79 -10.37
C GLY A 91 -17.30 4.94 -9.65
N LYS A 92 -17.73 4.76 -8.39
CA LYS A 92 -18.46 5.78 -7.61
C LYS A 92 -17.55 6.64 -6.74
N LEU A 93 -16.29 6.24 -6.58
CA LEU A 93 -15.33 6.98 -5.75
C LEU A 93 -14.71 8.16 -6.48
N ALA A 94 -14.90 8.33 -7.78
CA ALA A 94 -14.34 9.47 -8.50
C ALA A 94 -15.15 10.74 -8.21
N ARG A 95 -14.47 11.85 -7.93
CA ARG A 95 -15.09 13.17 -7.68
C ARG A 95 -14.24 14.26 -8.33
N CYS A 96 -14.86 15.41 -8.62
CA CYS A 96 -14.11 16.60 -9.02
C CYS A 96 -13.21 17.06 -7.86
N ASN A 97 -12.00 17.51 -8.19
CA ASN A 97 -11.09 18.12 -7.21
C ASN A 97 -11.59 19.49 -6.67
N ASP A 98 -12.56 20.12 -7.33
CA ASP A 98 -13.25 21.34 -6.86
C ASP A 98 -14.54 20.97 -6.11
N ASN A 99 -14.58 21.23 -4.80
CA ASN A 99 -15.72 20.90 -3.92
C ASN A 99 -17.03 21.61 -4.31
N LYS A 100 -16.96 22.71 -5.10
CA LYS A 100 -18.14 23.44 -5.57
C LYS A 100 -18.87 22.71 -6.69
N ILE A 101 -18.20 21.79 -7.38
CA ILE A 101 -18.73 21.09 -8.55
C ILE A 101 -19.13 19.67 -8.15
N VAL A 102 -20.42 19.35 -8.30
CA VAL A 102 -20.96 18.02 -7.98
C VAL A 102 -21.06 17.14 -9.23
N SER A 103 -21.47 17.70 -10.37
CA SER A 103 -21.64 16.93 -11.61
C SER A 103 -20.33 16.80 -12.40
N LYS A 104 -20.11 15.63 -12.99
CA LYS A 104 -18.95 15.32 -13.84
C LYS A 104 -18.87 16.21 -15.07
N ASP A 105 -20.01 16.53 -15.69
CA ASP A 105 -20.06 17.34 -16.91
C ASP A 105 -19.59 18.80 -16.68
N ASN A 106 -19.76 19.29 -15.46
CA ASN A 106 -19.36 20.63 -15.05
C ASN A 106 -17.92 20.69 -14.52
N CYS A 107 -17.21 19.56 -14.42
CA CYS A 107 -15.83 19.49 -13.92
C CYS A 107 -14.82 19.83 -15.02
N THR A 108 -14.95 21.04 -15.59
CA THR A 108 -14.11 21.55 -16.68
C THR A 108 -13.54 22.93 -16.36
N GLY A 109 -12.44 23.31 -17.02
CA GLY A 109 -11.74 24.57 -16.81
C GLY A 109 -10.72 24.55 -15.67
N ILE A 110 -10.42 25.72 -15.11
CA ILE A 110 -9.42 25.92 -14.05
C ILE A 110 -10.08 26.51 -12.80
N PHE A 111 -9.50 26.24 -11.63
CA PHE A 111 -9.90 26.85 -10.37
C PHE A 111 -8.68 27.14 -9.49
N PHE A 112 -8.85 28.06 -8.54
CA PHE A 112 -7.82 28.41 -7.58
C PHE A 112 -7.90 27.49 -6.36
N VAL A 113 -6.83 26.76 -6.08
CA VAL A 113 -6.68 25.90 -4.90
C VAL A 113 -5.78 26.57 -3.89
N GLU A 114 -6.24 26.67 -2.66
CA GLU A 114 -5.42 27.06 -1.51
C GLU A 114 -4.55 25.88 -1.07
N VAL A 115 -3.25 26.10 -0.92
CA VAL A 115 -2.29 25.08 -0.50
C VAL A 115 -2.26 25.00 1.02
N GLN A 116 -2.45 23.79 1.56
CA GLN A 116 -2.32 23.56 2.99
C GLN A 116 -0.85 23.61 3.42
N VAL A 117 -0.45 24.73 4.06
CA VAL A 117 0.91 24.91 4.60
C VAL A 117 1.14 24.07 5.85
N THR A 118 0.11 23.90 6.68
CA THR A 118 0.17 23.13 7.93
C THR A 118 -1.09 22.29 8.10
N LYS A 119 -0.94 21.07 8.65
CA LYS A 119 -2.08 20.21 9.04
C LYS A 119 -2.84 20.70 10.28
N MET A 120 -2.29 21.66 11.03
CA MET A 120 -2.94 22.23 12.21
C MET A 120 -3.97 23.30 11.81
N GLN A 121 -5.09 23.33 12.52
CA GLN A 121 -6.14 24.35 12.38
C GLN A 121 -5.66 25.68 12.98
N LEU A 122 -4.84 26.41 12.24
CA LEU A 122 -4.43 27.76 12.61
C LEU A 122 -5.54 28.77 12.27
N LYS A 123 -5.65 29.84 13.07
CA LYS A 123 -6.53 30.97 12.73
C LYS A 123 -6.11 31.51 11.37
N ARG A 124 -7.06 31.54 10.45
CA ARG A 124 -6.80 31.92 9.07
C ARG A 124 -6.68 33.43 8.96
N ASP A 125 -5.52 33.93 8.54
CA ASP A 125 -5.35 35.34 8.23
C ASP A 125 -5.81 35.57 6.78
N GLU A 126 -6.97 36.19 6.60
CA GLU A 126 -7.76 36.20 5.36
C GLU A 126 -7.03 36.76 4.13
N GLN A 127 -5.90 37.44 4.31
CA GLN A 127 -5.32 38.27 3.26
C GLN A 127 -4.26 37.58 2.37
N ASN A 128 -3.59 36.50 2.80
CA ASN A 128 -2.52 35.89 1.99
C ASN A 128 -2.34 34.38 2.24
N PHE A 129 -3.30 33.57 1.81
CA PHE A 129 -3.06 32.11 1.71
C PHE A 129 -2.36 31.78 0.39
N PRO A 130 -1.24 31.02 0.42
CA PRO A 130 -0.60 30.59 -0.81
C PRO A 130 -1.53 29.64 -1.55
N GLY A 131 -1.75 29.91 -2.84
CA GLY A 131 -2.59 29.09 -3.70
C GLY A 131 -2.11 29.15 -5.15
N MET A 132 -2.61 28.25 -5.97
CA MET A 132 -2.28 28.19 -7.40
C MET A 132 -3.48 27.79 -8.22
N TRP A 133 -3.46 28.17 -9.51
CA TRP A 133 -4.46 27.75 -10.49
C TRP A 133 -4.15 26.33 -10.97
N VAL A 134 -5.13 25.43 -10.82
CA VAL A 134 -5.03 24.03 -11.27
C VAL A 134 -6.21 23.66 -12.15
N PRO A 135 -6.05 22.72 -13.10
CA PRO A 135 -7.15 22.22 -13.90
C PRO A 135 -8.14 21.42 -13.04
N ARG A 136 -9.43 21.56 -13.35
CA ARG A 136 -10.47 20.69 -12.81
C ARG A 136 -10.32 19.31 -13.42
N THR A 137 -10.29 18.28 -12.57
CA THR A 137 -10.16 16.89 -13.00
C THR A 137 -11.08 16.00 -12.18
N TRP A 138 -11.74 15.05 -12.85
CA TRP A 138 -12.60 14.05 -12.23
C TRP A 138 -11.78 12.79 -11.95
N ILE A 139 -11.35 12.62 -10.69
CA ILE A 139 -10.37 11.59 -10.33
C ILE A 139 -10.77 10.83 -9.07
N ASN A 140 -10.31 9.59 -9.00
CA ASN A 140 -10.35 8.79 -7.78
C ASN A 140 -9.35 9.34 -6.74
N PRO A 141 -9.53 8.99 -5.45
CA PRO A 141 -8.47 9.16 -4.45
C PRO A 141 -7.17 8.51 -4.96
N ARG A 142 -6.04 9.17 -4.71
CA ARG A 142 -4.74 8.72 -5.23
C ARG A 142 -4.28 7.40 -4.61
N ASN A 143 -4.60 7.19 -3.33
CA ASN A 143 -4.07 6.06 -2.56
C ASN A 143 -4.89 4.79 -2.76
N PHE A 144 -6.20 4.90 -3.01
CA PHE A 144 -7.09 3.74 -3.10
C PHE A 144 -8.25 3.97 -4.08
N ASN A 145 -8.72 2.88 -4.68
CA ASN A 145 -9.95 2.83 -5.47
C ASN A 145 -10.49 1.39 -5.50
N PHE A 146 -11.77 1.25 -5.83
CA PHE A 146 -12.48 -0.03 -5.89
C PHE A 146 -12.96 -0.36 -7.31
N ASP A 147 -12.27 0.16 -8.33
CA ASP A 147 -12.69 -0.02 -9.74
C ASP A 147 -12.34 -1.42 -10.26
N ASN A 148 -11.29 -2.03 -9.70
CA ASN A 148 -10.84 -3.38 -10.03
C ASN A 148 -10.61 -4.19 -8.75
N THR A 149 -10.77 -5.52 -8.83
CA THR A 149 -10.58 -6.41 -7.67
C THR A 149 -9.18 -6.31 -7.08
N GLY A 150 -8.14 -6.15 -7.91
CA GLY A 150 -6.77 -5.98 -7.42
C GLY A 150 -6.55 -4.69 -6.63
N ASN A 151 -7.09 -3.56 -7.12
CA ASN A 151 -7.01 -2.28 -6.41
C ASN A 151 -7.82 -2.32 -5.11
N ALA A 152 -8.98 -2.97 -5.11
CA ALA A 152 -9.77 -3.20 -3.91
C ALA A 152 -9.04 -4.09 -2.89
N MET A 153 -8.37 -5.16 -3.31
CA MET A 153 -7.54 -5.98 -2.41
C MET A 153 -6.38 -5.19 -1.81
N LEU A 154 -5.69 -4.35 -2.60
CA LEU A 154 -4.63 -3.49 -2.08
C LEU A 154 -5.16 -2.46 -1.07
N ALA A 155 -6.29 -1.81 -1.38
CA ALA A 155 -6.94 -0.89 -0.47
C ALA A 155 -7.37 -1.57 0.84
N LEU A 156 -7.91 -2.79 0.77
CA LEU A 156 -8.29 -3.55 1.96
C LEU A 156 -7.08 -4.05 2.75
N PHE A 157 -5.96 -4.36 2.08
CA PHE A 157 -4.71 -4.69 2.73
C PHE A 157 -4.13 -3.49 3.51
N GLU A 158 -4.20 -2.28 2.95
CA GLU A 158 -3.85 -1.05 3.66
C GLU A 158 -4.80 -0.80 4.84
N VAL A 159 -6.10 -0.99 4.67
CA VAL A 159 -7.07 -0.87 5.79
C VAL A 159 -6.81 -1.89 6.89
N LEU A 160 -6.33 -3.08 6.56
CA LEU A 160 -6.01 -4.13 7.53
C LEU A 160 -4.89 -3.73 8.49
N SER A 161 -3.97 -2.84 8.11
CA SER A 161 -2.93 -2.32 9.00
C SER A 161 -3.44 -1.24 9.98
N LEU A 162 -4.71 -0.84 9.87
CA LEU A 162 -5.30 0.33 10.54
C LEU A 162 -4.61 1.67 10.24
N GLU A 163 -3.78 1.74 9.21
CA GLU A 163 -3.22 3.00 8.74
C GLU A 163 -4.11 3.58 7.64
N GLY A 164 -4.53 4.84 7.78
CA GLY A 164 -5.35 5.52 6.77
C GLY A 164 -6.78 5.01 6.61
N TRP A 165 -7.23 4.01 7.38
CA TRP A 165 -8.58 3.45 7.25
C TRP A 165 -9.70 4.47 7.50
N LEU A 166 -9.45 5.47 8.34
CA LEU A 166 -10.37 6.57 8.59
C LEU A 166 -10.58 7.42 7.33
N GLU A 167 -9.52 7.65 6.54
CA GLU A 167 -9.64 8.36 5.26
C GLU A 167 -10.48 7.55 4.27
N VAL A 168 -10.29 6.23 4.20
CA VAL A 168 -11.09 5.34 3.36
C VAL A 168 -12.57 5.39 3.77
N ARG A 169 -12.86 5.29 5.06
CA ARG A 169 -14.22 5.39 5.61
C ARG A 169 -14.86 6.73 5.26
N ASP A 170 -14.16 7.83 5.54
CA ASP A 170 -14.70 9.19 5.37
C ASP A 170 -14.97 9.49 3.89
N VAL A 171 -14.09 9.05 2.99
CA VAL A 171 -14.31 9.15 1.54
C VAL A 171 -15.52 8.35 1.08
N ILE A 172 -15.76 7.15 1.63
CA ILE A 172 -16.95 6.35 1.29
C ILE A 172 -18.22 7.04 1.79
N ILE A 173 -18.21 7.57 3.01
CA ILE A 173 -19.34 8.34 3.57
C ILE A 173 -19.65 9.55 2.70
N GLU A 174 -18.62 10.30 2.31
CA GLU A 174 -18.78 11.56 1.58
C GLU A 174 -19.19 11.36 0.10
N ARG A 175 -18.65 10.32 -0.56
CA ARG A 175 -18.84 10.12 -2.02
C ARG A 175 -19.98 9.18 -2.36
N VAL A 176 -20.29 8.21 -1.49
CA VAL A 176 -21.30 7.18 -1.77
C VAL A 176 -22.45 7.27 -0.77
N GLY A 177 -22.14 7.26 0.52
CA GLY A 177 -23.13 7.42 1.59
C GLY A 177 -22.78 6.69 2.87
N ALA A 178 -23.48 7.05 3.95
CA ALA A 178 -23.23 6.50 5.29
C ALA A 178 -23.57 5.00 5.42
N SER A 179 -24.55 4.50 4.67
CA SER A 179 -24.92 3.06 4.68
C SER A 179 -23.78 2.18 4.18
N GLU A 180 -23.11 2.61 3.11
CA GLU A 180 -21.99 1.88 2.50
C GLU A 180 -20.74 1.90 3.40
N ALA A 181 -20.64 2.84 4.34
CA ALA A 181 -19.54 2.87 5.29
C ALA A 181 -19.59 1.73 6.32
N ILE A 182 -20.76 1.11 6.53
CA ILE A 182 -20.92 -0.06 7.41
C ILE A 182 -20.04 -1.22 6.93
N TYR A 183 -19.87 -1.36 5.61
CA TYR A 183 -19.01 -2.38 4.99
C TYR A 183 -17.56 -2.30 5.50
N ILE A 184 -16.96 -1.10 5.57
CA ILE A 184 -15.58 -0.95 6.08
C ILE A 184 -15.49 -1.24 7.57
N HIS A 185 -16.48 -0.84 8.37
CA HIS A 185 -16.46 -1.15 9.81
C HIS A 185 -16.53 -2.67 10.05
N PHE A 186 -17.36 -3.38 9.27
CA PHE A 186 -17.48 -4.82 9.36
C PHE A 186 -16.19 -5.52 8.92
N PHE A 187 -15.55 -5.02 7.85
CA PHE A 187 -14.24 -5.50 7.42
C PHE A 187 -13.17 -5.29 8.49
N VAL A 188 -13.07 -4.10 9.08
CA VAL A 188 -12.09 -3.81 10.14
C VAL A 188 -12.35 -4.69 11.36
N PHE A 189 -13.60 -4.86 11.76
CA PHE A 189 -13.94 -5.75 12.88
C PHE A 189 -13.51 -7.19 12.62
N ILE A 190 -13.85 -7.78 11.48
CA ILE A 190 -13.50 -9.19 11.20
C ILE A 190 -12.02 -9.34 10.86
N GLY A 191 -11.49 -8.52 9.95
CA GLY A 191 -10.12 -8.63 9.45
C GLY A 191 -9.08 -8.30 10.53
N TYR A 192 -9.25 -7.19 11.25
CA TYR A 192 -8.27 -6.76 12.24
C TYR A 192 -8.48 -7.46 13.59
N MET A 193 -9.68 -7.38 14.19
CA MET A 193 -9.88 -7.89 15.55
C MET A 193 -9.91 -9.42 15.64
N ILE A 194 -10.26 -10.12 14.55
CA ILE A 194 -10.28 -11.59 14.53
C ILE A 194 -9.13 -12.11 13.66
N GLY A 195 -9.03 -11.61 12.42
CA GLY A 195 -8.06 -12.07 11.44
C GLY A 195 -6.60 -11.89 11.85
N LEU A 196 -6.19 -10.68 12.22
CA LEU A 196 -4.79 -10.45 12.66
C LEU A 196 -4.48 -11.03 14.03
N THR A 197 -5.47 -11.21 14.91
CA THR A 197 -5.26 -11.87 16.21
C THR A 197 -4.99 -13.37 16.10
N LEU A 198 -5.25 -13.96 14.93
CA LEU A 198 -4.92 -15.37 14.66
C LEU A 198 -3.43 -15.58 14.32
N PHE A 199 -2.69 -14.51 13.99
CA PHE A 199 -1.24 -14.54 13.83
C PHE A 199 -0.52 -14.45 15.17
#